data_AF-A0A7C6YBJ9-F1
#
_entry.id   AF-A0A7C6YBJ9-F1
#
_cell.length_a   1.000
_cell.length_b   1.000
_cell.length_c   1.000
_cell.angle_alpha   90.00
_cell.angle_beta   90.00
_cell.angle_gamma   90.00
#
_symmetry.space_group_name_H-M   'P 1'
#
loop_
_entity.id
_entity.type
_entity.pdbx_description
1 polymer ?
#
loop_
_entity_poly.entity_id
_entity_poly.type
_entity_poly.pdbx_seq_one_letter_code
_entity_poly.pdbx_strand_id
1 'polypeptide(L)' 'MKKSNTEKKKKEPMIKTRVKRDNTIEVELKSPTKSKLGKILIIILVTGMTVFTLFGLVYAMIQVMNK' A
#
# COMPACT_ATOMS: atom_id res chain seq x y z
N MET A 1 23.98 27.26 -19.16
CA MET A 1 22.53 26.97 -19.15
C MET A 1 22.32 25.44 -19.16
N LYS A 2 22.22 24.80 -17.99
CA LYS A 2 22.03 23.33 -17.89
C LYS A 2 20.55 23.00 -18.13
N LYS A 3 20.23 22.41 -19.28
CA LYS A 3 18.89 21.86 -19.56
C LYS A 3 18.66 20.65 -18.64
N SER A 4 17.74 20.77 -17.69
CA SER A 4 17.26 19.65 -16.89
C SER A 4 16.44 18.73 -17.79
N ASN A 5 17.07 17.63 -18.23
CA ASN A 5 16.41 16.58 -18.98
C ASN A 5 15.48 15.82 -18.01
N THR A 6 14.27 16.33 -17.85
CA THR A 6 13.26 15.71 -16.98
C THR A 6 12.70 14.52 -17.73
N GLU A 7 13.31 13.34 -17.53
CA GLU A 7 12.78 12.08 -18.04
C GLU A 7 11.34 11.90 -17.56
N LYS A 8 10.39 12.01 -18.49
CA LYS A 8 8.98 11.74 -18.24
C LYS A 8 8.87 10.25 -17.88
N LYS A 9 8.77 9.95 -16.58
CA LYS A 9 8.48 8.60 -16.08
C LYS A 9 7.21 8.09 -16.76
N LYS A 10 7.38 7.22 -17.78
CA LYS A 10 6.28 6.50 -18.44
C LYS A 10 5.48 5.79 -17.34
N LYS A 11 4.24 6.23 -17.12
CA LYS A 11 3.31 5.53 -16.24
C LYS A 11 3.02 4.19 -16.90
N GLU A 12 3.57 3.11 -16.34
CA GLU A 12 3.22 1.77 -16.78
C GLU A 12 1.71 1.52 -16.58
N PRO A 13 1.00 0.95 -17.56
CA PRO A 13 -0.42 0.66 -17.44
C PRO A 13 -0.68 -0.31 -16.29
N MET A 14 -1.83 -0.14 -15.60
CA MET A 14 -2.24 -0.99 -14.48
C MET A 14 -2.47 -2.45 -14.87
N ILE A 15 -2.74 -2.69 -16.16
CA ILE A 15 -3.00 -3.99 -16.76
C ILE A 15 -2.08 -4.09 -17.98
N LYS A 16 -1.09 -4.98 -17.94
CA LYS A 16 -0.33 -5.36 -19.12
C LYS A 16 -0.96 -6.64 -19.66
N THR A 17 -1.79 -6.49 -20.69
CA THR A 17 -2.33 -7.62 -21.44
C THR A 17 -1.30 -8.03 -22.48
N ARG A 18 -0.69 -9.21 -22.32
CA ARG A 18 0.16 -9.80 -23.36
C ARG A 18 -0.60 -10.90 -24.06
N VAL A 19 -0.75 -10.77 -25.38
CA VAL A 19 -1.30 -11.83 -26.22
C VAL A 19 -0.13 -12.72 -26.63
N LYS A 20 -0.15 -13.98 -26.20
CA LYS A 20 0.84 -14.98 -26.62
C LYS A 20 0.52 -15.48 -28.03
N ARG A 21 1.51 -16.07 -28.72
CA ARG A 21 1.36 -16.63 -30.09
C ARG A 21 0.27 -17.71 -30.19
N ASP A 22 -0.01 -18.35 -29.06
CA ASP A 22 -1.03 -19.36 -28.81
C ASP A 22 -2.42 -18.78 -28.50
N ASN A 23 -2.67 -17.49 -28.79
CA ASN A 23 -3.93 -16.77 -28.54
C ASN A 23 -4.35 -16.67 -27.06
N THR A 24 -3.51 -17.10 -26.12
CA THR A 24 -3.76 -16.92 -24.69
C THR A 24 -3.50 -15.47 -24.28
N ILE A 25 -4.44 -14.88 -23.52
CA ILE A 25 -4.34 -13.52 -22.98
C ILE A 25 -3.80 -13.61 -21.55
N GLU A 26 -2.53 -13.27 -21.36
CA GLU A 26 -1.96 -13.14 -20.02
C GLU A 26 -2.21 -11.74 -19.49
N VAL A 27 -2.91 -11.68 -18.35
CA VAL A 27 -3.23 -10.42 -17.67
C VAL A 27 -2.28 -10.28 -16.49
N GLU A 28 -1.19 -9.54 -16.67
CA GLU A 28 -0.32 -9.16 -15.55
C GLU A 28 -0.99 -8.04 -14.76
N LEU A 29 -1.60 -8.40 -13.62
CA LEU A 29 -2.13 -7.44 -12.65
C LEU A 29 -0.99 -6.87 -11.80
N LYS A 30 -0.88 -5.55 -11.76
CA LYS A 30 0.12 -4.89 -10.91
C LYS A 30 -0.20 -5.15 -9.44
N SER A 31 0.74 -5.80 -8.74
CA SER A 31 0.59 -6.13 -7.32
C SER A 31 0.26 -4.87 -6.48
N PRO A 32 -0.84 -4.89 -5.70
CA PRO A 32 -1.30 -3.73 -4.93
C PRO A 32 -0.32 -3.30 -3.84
N THR A 33 0.53 -4.21 -3.35
CA THR A 33 1.62 -3.92 -2.39
C THR A 33 2.71 -3.03 -2.97
N LYS A 34 2.83 -2.94 -4.31
CA LYS A 34 3.74 -2.02 -5.00
C LYS A 34 3.09 -0.65 -5.28
N SER A 35 1.79 -0.49 -5.03
CA SER A 35 1.08 0.78 -5.21
C SER A 35 1.30 1.71 -4.02
N LYS A 36 1.48 3.02 -4.27
CA LYS A 36 1.62 4.03 -3.21
C LYS A 36 0.38 4.07 -2.30
N LEU A 37 -0.81 3.94 -2.89
CA LEU A 37 -2.07 3.88 -2.15
C LEU A 37 -2.15 2.63 -1.27
N GLY A 38 -1.76 1.46 -1.79
CA GLY A 38 -1.74 0.22 -1.02
C GLY A 38 -0.82 0.30 0.20
N LYS A 39 0.36 0.93 0.04
CA LYS A 39 1.29 1.16 1.17
C LYS A 39 0.70 2.09 2.23
N ILE A 40 0.09 3.21 1.82
CA ILE A 40 -0.55 4.15 2.75
C ILE A 40 -1.68 3.45 3.52
N LEU A 41 -2.52 2.67 2.82
CA LEU A 41 -3.64 1.97 3.44
C LEU A 41 -3.14 0.97 4.49
N ILE A 42 -2.14 0.17 4.15
CA ILE A 42 -1.53 -0.80 5.07
C ILE A 42 -0.96 -0.09 6.30
N ILE A 43 -0.24 1.03 6.12
CA ILE A 43 0.33 1.78 7.25
C ILE A 43 -0.77 2.31 8.18
N ILE A 44 -1.85 2.87 7.63
CA ILE A 44 -2.97 3.37 8.43
C ILE A 44 -3.65 2.23 9.21
N LEU A 45 -3.88 1.09 8.55
CA LEU A 45 -4.52 -0.07 9.16
C LEU A 45 -3.69 -0.63 10.30
N VAL A 46 -2.40 -0.87 10.06
CA VAL A 46 -1.49 -1.38 11.08
C VAL A 46 -1.37 -0.39 12.23
N THR A 47 -1.08 0.87 11.96
CA THR A 47 -0.92 1.91 12.99
C THR A 47 -2.20 2.07 13.82
N GLY A 48 -3.37 2.07 13.18
CA GLY A 48 -4.66 2.17 13.86
C GLY A 48 -4.89 0.99 14.80
N MET A 49 -4.61 -0.24 14.36
CA MET A 49 -4.71 -1.42 15.21
C MET A 49 -3.77 -1.36 16.40
N THR A 50 -2.48 -1.02 16.19
CA THR A 50 -1.50 -0.96 17.28
C THR A 50 -1.87 0.12 18.30
N VAL A 51 -2.19 1.33 17.84
CA VAL A 51 -2.56 2.45 18.71
C VAL A 51 -3.82 2.10 19.51
N PHE A 52 -4.86 1.59 18.85
CA PHE A 52 -6.09 1.19 19.51
C PHE A 52 -5.86 0.14 20.61
N THR A 53 -5.06 -0.90 20.31
CA THR A 53 -4.72 -1.92 21.32
C THR A 53 -3.92 -1.34 22.50
N LEU A 54 -2.99 -0.42 22.24
CA LEU A 54 -2.20 0.22 23.30
C LEU A 54 -3.10 1.03 24.24
N PHE A 55 -3.99 1.86 23.68
CA PHE A 55 -4.94 2.65 24.46
C PHE A 55 -5.90 1.76 25.27
N GLY A 56 -6.39 0.66 24.68
CA GLY A 56 -7.25 -0.29 25.37
C GLY A 56 -6.55 -0.94 26.58
N LEU A 57 -5.28 -1.31 26.44
CA LEU A 57 -4.49 -1.88 27.54
C LEU A 57 -4.24 -0.86 28.66
N VAL A 58 -3.86 0.36 28.32
CA VAL A 58 -3.66 1.43 29.30
C VAL A 58 -4.96 1.74 30.05
N TYR A 59 -6.07 1.84 29.34
CA TYR A 59 -7.39 2.04 29.94
C TYR A 59 -7.75 0.90 30.91
N ALA A 60 -7.54 -0.35 30.51
CA ALA A 60 -7.80 -1.51 31.36
C ALA A 60 -6.91 -1.50 32.62
N MET A 61 -5.62 -1.16 32.50
CA MET A 61 -4.74 -1.04 33.68
C MET A 61 -5.21 0.07 34.63
N ILE A 62 -5.58 1.24 34.12
CA ILE A 62 -6.11 2.34 34.95
C ILE A 62 -7.39 1.90 35.66
N GLN A 63 -8.29 1.21 34.96
CA GLN A 63 -9.54 0.72 35.54
C GLN A 63 -9.31 -0.30 36.66
N VAL A 64 -8.32 -1.17 36.50
CA VAL A 64 -7.93 -2.14 37.54
C VAL A 64 -7.23 -1.46 38.71
N MET A 65 -6.38 -0.45 38.48
CA MET A 65 -5.67 0.27 39.54
C MET A 65 -6.56 1.22 40.34
N ASN A 66 -7.60 1.78 39.72
CA ASN A 66 -8.56 2.67 40.39
C ASN A 66 -9.70 1.91 41.08
N LYS A 67 -9.66 0.58 41.08
CA LYS A 67 -10.62 -0.30 41.75
C LYS A 67 -9.97 -0.95 42.96
#